data_AF-A0A5E5PJK1-F1
#
_entry.id   AF-A0A5E5PJK1-F1
#
_cell.length_a   1.000
_cell.length_b   1.000
_cell.length_c   1.000
_cell.angle_alpha   90.00
_cell.angle_beta   90.00
_cell.angle_gamma   90.00
#
_symmetry.space_group_name_H-M   'P 1'
#
loop_
_entity.id
_entity.type
_entity.pdbx_description
1 polymer ?
#
loop_
_entity_poly.entity_id
_entity_poly.type
_entity_poly.pdbx_seq_one_letter_code
_entity_poly.pdbx_strand_id
1 'polypeptide(L)' 'MVELMEKAVQRIPATRLWVNPDCGLKTRHWDEAMSALTNMILASKQLRKN' A
#
# COMPACT_ATOMS: atom_id res chain seq x y z
N MET A 1 0.81 7.40 2.80
CA MET A 1 1.21 6.01 2.47
C MET A 1 2.47 5.96 1.60
N VAL A 2 2.57 6.79 0.55
CA VAL A 2 3.76 6.87 -0.31
C VAL A 2 5.06 7.05 0.50
N GLU A 3 5.10 7.99 1.43
CA GLU A 3 6.27 8.22 2.31
C GLU A 3 6.73 6.97 3.10
N LEU A 4 5.79 6.12 3.53
CA LEU A 4 6.13 4.88 4.24
C LEU A 4 6.72 3.85 3.28
N MET A 5 6.20 3.76 2.06
CA MET A 5 6.74 2.87 1.03
C MET A 5 8.12 3.33 0.56
N GLU A 6 8.37 4.65 0.46
CA GLU A 6 9.69 5.22 0.17
C GLU A 6 10.72 4.84 1.23
N LYS A 7 10.33 4.87 2.51
CA LYS A 7 11.18 4.36 3.60
C LYS A 7 11.41 2.85 3.50
N ALA A 8 10.39 2.08 3.08
CA ALA A 8 10.51 0.64 2.94
C ALA A 8 11.48 0.23 1.81
N VAL A 9 11.45 0.91 0.65
CA VAL A 9 12.36 0.59 -0.46
C VAL A 9 13.83 0.91 -0.15
N GLN A 10 14.11 1.79 0.81
CA GLN A 10 15.47 2.03 1.31
C GLN A 10 16.04 0.82 2.09
N ARG A 11 15.19 -0.12 2.52
CA ARG A 11 15.57 -1.27 3.35
C ARG A 11 15.34 -2.61 2.67
N ILE A 12 14.33 -2.70 1.80
CA ILE A 12 13.93 -3.91 1.07
C ILE A 12 13.98 -3.59 -0.42
N PRO A 13 14.69 -4.38 -1.26
CA PRO A 13 14.69 -4.17 -2.70
C PRO A 13 13.28 -4.11 -3.26
N ALA A 14 12.99 -3.12 -4.13
CA ALA A 14 11.65 -2.90 -4.65
C ALA A 14 11.03 -4.14 -5.32
N THR A 15 11.85 -4.98 -5.96
CA THR A 15 11.44 -6.25 -6.58
C THR A 15 10.93 -7.29 -5.57
N ARG A 16 11.22 -7.13 -4.29
CA ARG A 16 10.81 -8.01 -3.19
C ARG A 16 9.77 -7.38 -2.26
N LEU A 17 9.44 -6.10 -2.45
CA LEU A 17 8.51 -5.38 -1.59
C LEU A 17 7.06 -5.56 -2.07
N TRP A 18 6.23 -6.13 -1.21
CA TRP A 18 4.79 -6.25 -1.41
C TRP A 18 4.06 -5.21 -0.57
N VAL A 19 2.91 -4.76 -1.06
CA VAL A 19 2.04 -3.81 -0.36
C VAL A 19 0.68 -4.46 -0.16
N ASN A 20 0.29 -4.59 1.09
CA ASN A 20 -0.98 -5.14 1.53
C ASN A 20 -1.38 -4.48 2.86
N PRO A 21 -2.65 -4.60 3.28
CA PRO A 21 -3.07 -4.18 4.62
C PRO A 21 -2.41 -5.08 5.69
N ASP A 22 -2.36 -4.60 6.92
CA ASP A 22 -1.75 -5.34 8.05
C ASP A 22 -2.44 -6.69 8.32
N CYS A 23 -3.76 -6.77 8.08
CA CYS A 23 -4.57 -7.97 8.32
C CYS A 23 -5.80 -8.01 7.38
N GLY A 24 -6.64 -9.03 7.53
CA GLY A 24 -7.91 -9.15 6.83
C GLY A 24 -8.90 -8.03 7.20
N LEU A 25 -9.85 -7.77 6.29
CA LEU A 25 -10.78 -6.63 6.38
C LEU A 25 -12.12 -6.97 7.03
N LYS A 26 -12.24 -8.12 7.73
CA LYS A 26 -13.51 -8.64 8.28
C LYS A 26 -14.25 -7.63 9.17
N THR A 27 -13.53 -6.73 9.83
CA THR A 27 -14.07 -5.74 10.78
C THR A 27 -14.18 -4.33 10.18
N ARG A 28 -14.05 -4.18 8.86
CA ARG A 28 -14.17 -2.89 8.14
C ARG A 28 -15.49 -2.82 7.39
N HIS A 29 -16.03 -1.61 7.28
CA HIS A 29 -17.17 -1.36 6.38
C HIS A 29 -16.69 -1.31 4.93
N TRP A 30 -17.62 -1.55 3.99
CA TRP A 30 -17.28 -1.57 2.56
C TRP A 30 -16.72 -0.24 2.06
N ASP A 31 -17.32 0.88 2.42
CA ASP A 31 -16.87 2.19 1.94
C ASP A 31 -15.46 2.55 2.44
N GLU A 32 -15.17 2.19 3.68
CA GLU A 32 -13.84 2.33 4.29
C GLU A 32 -12.83 1.42 3.59
N ALA A 33 -13.15 0.13 3.44
CA ALA A 33 -12.28 -0.85 2.81
C ALA A 33 -11.96 -0.47 1.35
N MET A 34 -12.98 -0.09 0.58
CA MET A 34 -12.82 0.32 -0.82
C MET A 34 -11.97 1.58 -0.94
N SER A 35 -12.22 2.59 -0.10
CA SER A 35 -11.44 3.84 -0.11
C SER A 35 -9.98 3.58 0.26
N ALA A 36 -9.73 2.81 1.32
CA ALA A 36 -8.39 2.48 1.79
C ALA A 36 -7.60 1.66 0.76
N LEU A 37 -8.20 0.62 0.18
CA LEU A 37 -7.58 -0.20 -0.85
C LEU A 37 -7.30 0.59 -2.13
N THR A 38 -8.23 1.45 -2.55
CA THR A 38 -8.03 2.33 -3.72
C THR A 38 -6.83 3.24 -3.51
N ASN A 39 -6.75 3.91 -2.35
CA ASN A 39 -5.63 4.77 -2.00
C ASN A 39 -4.30 4.01 -1.93
N MET A 40 -4.31 2.78 -1.40
CA MET A 40 -3.13 1.92 -1.35
C MET A 40 -2.62 1.56 -2.74
N ILE A 41 -3.51 1.15 -3.64
CA ILE A 41 -3.16 0.84 -5.03
C ILE A 41 -2.62 2.07 -5.76
N LEU A 42 -3.24 3.24 -5.57
CA LEU A 42 -2.76 4.49 -6.19
C LEU A 42 -1.36 4.86 -5.70
N ALA A 43 -1.10 4.77 -4.39
CA ALA A 43 0.22 5.01 -3.82
C ALA A 43 1.28 4.03 -4.36
N SER A 44 0.95 2.74 -4.46
CA SER A 44 1.87 1.75 -5.06
C SER A 44 2.12 2.00 -6.55
N LYS A 45 1.09 2.42 -7.31
CA LYS A 45 1.26 2.78 -8.73
C LYS A 45 2.14 4.01 -8.90
N GLN A 46 2.01 5.01 -8.03
CA GLN A 46 2.88 6.19 -8.04
C GLN A 46 4.33 5.79 -7.81
N LEU A 47 4.61 4.96 -6.79
CA LEU A 47 5.98 4.53 -6.50
C LEU A 47 6.63 3.74 -7.65
N ARG A 48 5.86 2.96 -8.41
CA ARG A 48 6.38 2.19 -9.57
C ARG A 48 6.70 3.04 -10.79
N LYS A 49 6.18 4.27 -10.88
CA LYS A 49 6.44 5.19 -12.00
C LYS A 49 7.70 6.03 -11.77
N ASN A 50 8.18 6.12 -10.53
CA ASN A 50 9.42 6.79 -10.16
C ASN A 50 10.60 5.85 -10.34
#